data_AF-A0A0G1WU50-F1
#
_entry.id   AF-A0A0G1WU50-F1
#
_cell.length_a   1.000
_cell.length_b   1.000
_cell.length_c   1.000
_cell.angle_alpha   90.00
_cell.angle_beta   90.00
_cell.angle_gamma   90.00
#
_symmetry.space_group_name_H-M   'P 1'
#
loop_
_entity.id
_entity.type
_entity.pdbx_description
1 polymer ?
#
loop_
_entity_poly.entity_id
_entity_poly.type
_entity_poly.pdbx_seq_one_letter_code
_entity_poly.pdbx_strand_id
1 'polypeptide(L)'
;MSISLEKIVNLAKRRGFIFPGSEIYGGLANSYDFGPLGVELKNNIKKLWWKMFVQEREDMVGLDANIIMNTKVWEASGHLQNFSDPLVECKKCHQRLRADEISKICPNCGGKEFAEQKQFNLMFKTNLGPVETGENAVYLRPETAQAIFVDFKQILETSRMKIPFGVAQIGKAFRNEITPGNFIFRTREFEQMEIEYFIREKDWKKSFDQWLAEMKRWIKAVGIDEKKVKYVDVPDNERAHYSKRTVDVEFEYPFGQKELYGLAYRTDFDLSAHQKHSGKDLEYRDPETNDKYVPHVIEPSLGVERTALAVLLSCYEEVEGGRSTTTESVKEEEVVLRLPKA
;
A
#
# COMPACT_ATOMS: atom_id res chain seq x y z
N MET A 1 7.06 22.34 17.48
CA MET A 1 6.33 22.88 16.31
C MET A 1 5.93 21.72 15.40
N SER A 2 4.76 21.75 14.78
CA SER A 2 4.35 20.71 13.82
C SER A 2 5.17 20.83 12.53
N ILE A 3 5.82 19.76 12.10
CA ILE A 3 6.63 19.73 10.86
C ILE A 3 5.69 19.92 9.67
N SER A 4 5.97 20.87 8.78
CA SER A 4 5.17 21.05 7.56
C SER A 4 5.60 20.05 6.48
N LEU A 5 4.66 19.66 5.61
CA LEU A 5 4.98 18.78 4.48
C LEU A 5 6.01 19.44 3.54
N GLU A 6 5.92 20.76 3.36
CA GLU A 6 6.85 21.53 2.53
C GLU A 6 8.31 21.39 3.00
N LYS A 7 8.55 21.41 4.32
CA LYS A 7 9.90 21.20 4.88
C LYS A 7 10.47 19.84 4.48
N ILE A 8 9.65 18.78 4.54
CA ILE A 8 10.06 17.42 4.13
C ILE A 8 10.31 17.34 2.62
N VAL A 9 9.43 17.91 1.79
CA VAL A 9 9.59 17.93 0.33
C VAL A 9 10.88 18.65 -0.06
N ASN A 10 11.13 19.82 0.53
CA ASN A 10 12.34 20.61 0.28
C ASN A 10 13.61 19.88 0.72
N LEU A 11 13.59 19.23 1.89
CA LEU A 11 14.71 18.40 2.36
C LEU A 11 14.96 17.24 1.39
N ALA A 12 13.90 16.52 1.01
CA ALA A 12 13.98 15.33 0.17
C ALA A 12 14.59 15.68 -1.20
N LYS A 13 14.17 16.79 -1.81
CA LYS A 13 14.75 17.28 -3.07
C LYS A 13 16.21 17.70 -2.90
N ARG A 14 16.51 18.54 -1.90
CA ARG A 14 17.87 19.10 -1.69
C ARG A 14 18.92 18.06 -1.32
N ARG A 15 18.52 16.96 -0.68
CA ARG A 15 19.43 15.91 -0.20
C ARG A 15 19.41 14.65 -1.07
N GLY A 16 18.62 14.61 -2.13
CA GLY A 16 18.62 13.48 -3.05
C GLY A 16 17.86 12.25 -2.54
N PHE A 17 16.79 12.46 -1.77
CA PHE A 17 15.85 11.39 -1.41
C PHE A 17 14.80 11.18 -2.49
N ILE A 18 14.05 12.22 -2.86
CA ILE A 18 12.90 12.10 -3.76
C ILE A 18 12.86 13.31 -4.69
N PHE A 19 12.63 13.06 -5.98
CA PHE A 19 12.49 14.07 -7.03
C PHE A 19 11.10 13.97 -7.67
N PRO A 20 10.55 15.09 -8.19
CA PRO A 20 9.39 15.02 -9.08
C PRO A 20 9.72 14.19 -10.32
N GLY A 21 8.86 13.23 -10.65
CA GLY A 21 9.05 12.38 -11.83
C GLY A 21 8.98 13.21 -13.11
N SER A 22 9.90 12.96 -14.06
CA SER A 22 9.97 13.67 -15.34
C SER A 22 10.12 15.20 -15.22
N GLU A 23 10.79 15.70 -14.17
CA GLU A 23 10.87 17.13 -13.84
C GLU A 23 11.29 18.02 -15.02
N ILE A 24 12.30 17.61 -15.80
CA ILE A 24 12.81 18.40 -16.94
C ILE A 24 11.82 18.54 -18.09
N TYR A 25 10.76 17.72 -18.12
CA TYR A 25 9.68 17.76 -19.11
C TYR A 25 8.40 18.42 -18.56
N GLY A 26 8.50 19.14 -17.43
CA GLY A 26 7.35 19.77 -16.77
C GLY A 26 6.69 18.90 -15.70
N GLY A 27 7.28 17.73 -15.41
CA GLY A 27 6.79 16.80 -14.42
C GLY A 27 5.64 15.90 -14.90
N LEU A 28 5.45 14.78 -14.22
CA LEU A 28 4.27 13.93 -14.35
C LEU A 28 3.51 13.92 -13.02
N ALA A 29 2.23 14.29 -13.05
CA ALA A 29 1.42 14.39 -11.84
C ALA A 29 1.39 13.05 -11.07
N ASN A 30 1.61 13.12 -9.76
CA ASN A 30 1.67 11.97 -8.83
C ASN A 30 2.71 10.92 -9.21
N SER A 31 3.80 11.34 -9.87
CA SER A 31 4.97 10.52 -10.19
C SER A 31 6.20 11.10 -9.50
N TYR A 32 7.03 10.22 -8.93
CA TYR A 32 8.21 10.59 -8.17
C TYR A 32 9.32 9.56 -8.35
N ASP A 33 10.55 10.05 -8.42
CA ASP A 33 11.75 9.23 -8.51
C ASP A 33 12.50 9.25 -7.17
N PHE A 34 12.93 8.07 -6.70
CA PHE A 34 13.79 7.99 -5.52
C PHE A 34 15.24 8.22 -5.94
N GLY A 35 15.84 9.32 -5.44
CA GLY A 35 17.23 9.69 -5.69
C GLY A 35 18.24 8.81 -4.92
N PRO A 36 19.55 9.14 -4.96
CA PRO A 36 20.60 8.30 -4.38
C PRO A 36 20.42 7.92 -2.90
N LEU A 37 19.98 8.85 -2.04
CA LEU A 37 19.70 8.52 -0.64
C LEU A 37 18.32 7.87 -0.46
N GLY A 38 17.38 8.18 -1.35
CA GLY A 38 16.03 7.65 -1.31
C GLY A 38 16.00 6.16 -1.63
N VAL A 39 16.74 5.74 -2.66
CA VAL A 39 16.81 4.32 -3.03
C VAL A 39 17.44 3.49 -1.91
N GLU A 40 18.46 4.00 -1.23
CA GLU A 40 19.04 3.33 -0.05
C GLU A 40 18.05 3.24 1.11
N LEU A 41 17.34 4.33 1.43
CA LEU A 41 16.28 4.31 2.45
C LEU A 41 15.19 3.28 2.10
N LYS A 42 14.70 3.32 0.86
CA LYS A 42 13.64 2.43 0.37
C LYS A 42 14.08 0.96 0.41
N ASN A 43 15.32 0.67 -0.02
CA ASN A 43 15.88 -0.67 0.01
C ASN A 43 16.09 -1.17 1.44
N ASN A 44 16.52 -0.31 2.37
CA ASN A 44 16.70 -0.68 3.77
C ASN A 44 15.36 -1.00 4.45
N ILE A 45 14.31 -0.22 4.17
CA ILE A 45 12.94 -0.52 4.63
C ILE A 45 12.51 -1.91 4.12
N LYS A 46 12.63 -2.17 2.80
CA LYS A 46 12.23 -3.45 2.21
C LYS A 46 13.03 -4.63 2.77
N LYS A 47 14.34 -4.47 2.94
CA LYS A 47 15.23 -5.50 3.51
C LYS A 47 14.87 -5.80 4.97
N LEU A 48 14.62 -4.78 5.78
CA LEU A 48 14.21 -4.96 7.17
C LEU A 48 12.87 -5.69 7.25
N TRP A 49 11.89 -5.29 6.43
CA TRP A 49 10.59 -5.94 6.37
C TRP A 49 10.73 -7.42 5.99
N TRP A 50 11.48 -7.71 4.93
CA TRP A 50 11.72 -9.09 4.47
C TRP A 50 12.43 -9.92 5.53
N LYS A 51 13.41 -9.34 6.22
CA LYS A 51 14.11 -10.00 7.32
C LYS A 51 13.12 -10.37 8.43
N MET A 52 12.34 -9.40 8.92
CA MET A 52 11.43 -9.59 10.05
C MET A 52 10.26 -10.54 9.75
N PHE A 53 9.68 -10.44 8.56
CA PHE A 53 8.44 -11.13 8.22
C PHE A 53 8.64 -12.39 7.38
N VAL A 54 9.83 -12.63 6.85
CA VAL A 54 10.13 -13.83 6.06
C VAL A 54 11.30 -14.60 6.67
N GLN A 55 12.46 -13.97 6.82
CA GLN A 55 13.69 -14.71 7.20
C GLN A 55 13.73 -15.09 8.68
N GLU A 56 13.10 -14.32 9.57
CA GLU A 56 13.02 -14.58 11.00
C GLU A 56 11.82 -15.46 11.40
N ARG A 57 11.06 -15.96 10.41
CA ARG A 57 9.84 -16.74 10.61
C ARG A 57 9.93 -18.10 9.92
N GLU A 58 9.51 -19.15 10.61
CA GLU A 58 9.48 -20.51 10.06
C GLU A 58 8.20 -20.80 9.26
N ASP A 59 7.17 -19.97 9.42
CA ASP A 59 5.84 -20.13 8.85
C ASP A 59 5.57 -19.19 7.65
N MET A 60 6.64 -18.74 6.99
CA MET A 60 6.57 -17.74 5.92
C MET A 60 7.42 -18.13 4.72
N VAL A 61 6.88 -17.89 3.53
CA VAL A 61 7.61 -18.03 2.25
C VAL A 61 7.50 -16.76 1.42
N GLY A 62 8.40 -16.60 0.47
CA GLY A 62 8.41 -15.44 -0.44
C GLY A 62 7.82 -15.76 -1.81
N LEU A 63 7.23 -14.75 -2.44
CA LEU A 63 6.81 -14.74 -3.85
C LEU A 63 7.29 -13.44 -4.52
N ASP A 64 7.63 -13.52 -5.80
CA ASP A 64 7.81 -12.37 -6.68
C ASP A 64 7.07 -12.65 -7.99
N ALA A 65 5.89 -12.05 -8.14
CA ALA A 65 5.00 -12.30 -9.26
C ALA A 65 4.95 -11.14 -10.24
N ASN A 66 4.54 -11.45 -11.47
CA ASN A 66 4.42 -10.48 -12.55
C ASN A 66 3.40 -9.38 -12.25
N ILE A 67 3.63 -8.20 -12.82
CA ILE A 67 2.71 -7.05 -12.77
C ILE A 67 1.50 -7.27 -13.67
N ILE A 68 1.73 -7.79 -14.88
CA ILE A 68 0.69 -8.06 -15.86
C ILE A 68 0.19 -9.49 -15.63
N MET A 69 -1.10 -9.62 -15.34
CA MET A 69 -1.78 -10.89 -15.12
C MET A 69 -2.93 -11.05 -16.13
N ASN A 70 -3.40 -12.29 -16.29
CA ASN A 70 -4.58 -12.57 -17.10
C ASN A 70 -5.80 -11.78 -16.57
N THR A 71 -6.55 -11.13 -17.45
CA THR A 71 -7.70 -10.29 -17.10
C THR A 71 -8.76 -11.02 -16.27
N LYS A 72 -8.89 -12.34 -16.42
CA LYS A 72 -9.80 -13.18 -15.61
C LYS A 72 -9.50 -13.12 -14.10
N VAL A 73 -8.26 -12.82 -13.70
CA VAL A 73 -7.88 -12.62 -12.29
C VAL A 73 -8.61 -11.40 -11.71
N TRP A 74 -8.70 -10.32 -12.48
CA TRP A 74 -9.37 -9.08 -12.09
C TRP A 74 -10.89 -9.17 -12.17
N GLU A 75 -11.41 -10.03 -13.03
CA GLU A 75 -12.81 -10.42 -13.05
C GLU A 75 -13.17 -11.21 -11.78
N ALA A 76 -12.39 -12.26 -11.48
CA ALA A 76 -12.65 -13.16 -10.36
C ALA A 76 -12.61 -12.44 -9.00
N SER A 77 -11.64 -11.54 -8.82
CA SER A 77 -11.49 -10.72 -7.63
C SER A 77 -12.48 -9.54 -7.54
N GLY A 78 -13.26 -9.28 -8.60
CA GLY A 78 -14.24 -8.20 -8.65
C GLY A 78 -13.65 -6.81 -8.93
N HIS A 79 -12.34 -6.70 -9.19
CA HIS A 79 -11.68 -5.42 -9.46
C HIS A 79 -12.25 -4.70 -10.70
N LEU A 80 -12.61 -5.44 -11.75
CA LEU A 80 -13.19 -4.80 -12.95
C LEU A 80 -14.54 -4.14 -12.69
N GLN A 81 -15.28 -4.60 -11.69
CA GLN A 81 -16.63 -4.11 -11.36
C GLN A 81 -16.63 -3.08 -10.23
N ASN A 82 -15.80 -3.31 -9.20
CA ASN A 82 -15.92 -2.60 -7.93
C ASN A 82 -14.74 -1.65 -7.64
N PHE A 83 -13.64 -1.73 -8.40
CA PHE A 83 -12.45 -0.90 -8.16
C PHE A 83 -12.56 0.46 -8.85
N SER A 84 -13.53 1.27 -8.40
CA SER A 84 -13.86 2.55 -9.02
C SER A 84 -14.14 3.65 -8.02
N ASP A 85 -13.75 4.87 -8.39
CA ASP A 85 -14.07 6.09 -7.64
C ASP A 85 -15.18 6.90 -8.32
N PRO A 86 -15.99 7.64 -7.54
CA PRO A 86 -16.97 8.56 -8.09
C PRO A 86 -16.28 9.79 -8.69
N LEU A 87 -16.31 9.90 -10.01
CA LEU A 87 -15.68 10.97 -10.78
C LEU A 87 -16.71 12.04 -11.20
N VAL A 88 -16.37 13.31 -11.00
CA VAL A 88 -17.07 14.47 -11.56
C VAL A 88 -16.11 15.39 -12.30
N GLU A 89 -16.61 16.13 -13.29
CA GLU A 89 -15.83 17.12 -14.04
C GLU A 89 -16.39 18.52 -13.79
N CYS A 90 -15.53 19.48 -13.43
CA CYS A 90 -15.94 20.88 -13.30
C CYS A 90 -16.22 21.47 -14.69
N LYS A 91 -17.44 21.98 -14.93
CA LYS A 91 -17.82 22.54 -16.24
C LYS A 91 -17.06 23.82 -16.61
N LYS A 92 -16.44 24.50 -15.65
CA LYS A 92 -15.70 25.76 -15.86
C LYS A 92 -14.24 25.54 -16.25
N CYS A 93 -13.57 24.55 -15.68
CA CYS A 93 -12.13 24.32 -15.90
C CYS A 93 -11.79 22.91 -16.39
N HIS A 94 -12.79 22.06 -16.61
CA HIS A 94 -12.66 20.68 -17.06
C HIS A 94 -11.79 19.78 -16.16
N GLN A 95 -11.52 20.23 -14.94
CA GLN A 95 -10.79 19.42 -13.97
C GLN A 95 -11.66 18.28 -13.47
N ARG A 96 -11.08 17.09 -13.51
CA ARG A 96 -11.62 15.84 -12.98
C ARG A 96 -11.31 15.72 -11.49
N LEU A 97 -12.34 15.47 -10.70
CA LEU A 97 -12.29 15.48 -9.24
C LEU A 97 -13.08 14.30 -8.69
N ARG A 98 -12.65 13.79 -7.54
CA ARG A 98 -13.44 12.84 -6.76
C ARG A 98 -14.66 13.53 -6.15
N ALA A 99 -15.85 13.01 -6.43
CA ALA A 99 -17.12 13.63 -6.05
C ALA A 99 -17.34 13.64 -4.52
N ASP A 100 -16.83 12.60 -3.85
CA ASP A 100 -16.89 12.41 -2.40
C ASP A 100 -15.88 13.26 -1.63
N GLU A 101 -14.85 13.80 -2.30
CA GLU A 101 -13.81 14.64 -1.68
C GLU A 101 -14.04 16.15 -1.86
N ILE A 102 -15.11 16.59 -2.55
CA ILE A 102 -15.33 18.02 -2.85
C ILE A 102 -16.57 18.61 -2.17
N SER A 103 -16.45 19.85 -1.68
CA SER A 103 -17.53 20.60 -1.02
C SER A 103 -18.47 21.33 -1.99
N LYS A 104 -18.81 20.72 -3.14
CA LYS A 104 -19.61 21.33 -4.23
C LYS A 104 -19.04 22.63 -4.83
N ILE A 105 -17.78 22.95 -4.54
CA ILE A 105 -17.05 24.07 -5.12
C ILE A 105 -15.74 23.51 -5.66
N CYS A 106 -15.40 23.85 -6.90
CA CYS A 106 -14.18 23.39 -7.54
C CYS A 106 -12.99 24.07 -6.85
N PRO A 107 -12.05 23.29 -6.28
CA PRO A 107 -10.92 23.85 -5.54
C PRO A 107 -9.96 24.65 -6.42
N ASN A 108 -9.94 24.40 -7.73
CA ASN A 108 -9.04 25.07 -8.66
C ASN A 108 -9.56 26.41 -9.18
N CYS A 109 -10.86 26.53 -9.45
CA CYS A 109 -11.41 27.72 -10.13
C CYS A 109 -12.64 28.35 -9.47
N GLY A 110 -13.08 27.80 -8.33
CA GLY A 110 -14.27 28.24 -7.59
C GLY A 110 -15.61 27.96 -8.28
N GLY A 111 -15.61 27.20 -9.39
CA GLY A 111 -16.83 26.83 -10.11
C GLY A 111 -17.76 25.94 -9.27
N LYS A 112 -19.08 26.13 -9.40
CA LYS A 112 -20.11 25.35 -8.68
C LYS A 112 -20.85 24.35 -9.55
N GLU A 113 -20.60 24.38 -10.86
CA GLU A 113 -21.25 23.51 -11.83
C GLU A 113 -20.34 22.34 -12.20
N PHE A 114 -20.86 21.13 -12.02
CA PHE A 114 -20.19 19.89 -12.34
C PHE A 114 -21.02 19.07 -13.34
N ALA A 115 -20.34 18.25 -14.14
CA ALA A 115 -20.96 17.22 -14.96
C ALA A 115 -21.59 16.12 -14.09
N GLU A 116 -22.37 15.25 -14.73
CA GLU A 116 -22.92 14.07 -14.07
C GLU A 116 -21.82 13.16 -13.53
N GLN A 117 -22.02 12.67 -12.31
CA GLN A 117 -21.09 11.76 -11.64
C GLN A 117 -21.05 10.41 -12.38
N LYS A 118 -19.85 9.88 -12.59
CA LYS A 118 -19.62 8.56 -13.20
C LYS A 118 -18.70 7.73 -12.32
N GLN A 119 -18.84 6.41 -12.39
CA GLN A 119 -17.87 5.52 -11.76
C GLN A 119 -16.66 5.37 -12.70
N PHE A 120 -15.47 5.67 -12.17
CA PHE A 120 -14.22 5.59 -12.91
C PHE A 120 -13.35 4.47 -12.36
N ASN A 121 -13.12 3.43 -13.16
CA ASN A 121 -12.26 2.31 -12.75
C ASN A 121 -10.81 2.78 -12.62
N LEU A 122 -10.18 2.45 -11.51
CA LEU A 122 -8.84 2.91 -11.15
C LEU A 122 -7.73 2.00 -11.68
N MET A 123 -8.02 0.91 -12.37
CA MET A 123 -6.98 0.05 -12.94
C MET A 123 -6.40 0.68 -14.21
N PHE A 124 -5.06 0.63 -14.34
CA PHE A 124 -4.42 0.96 -15.61
C PHE A 124 -4.62 -0.17 -16.60
N LYS A 125 -5.32 0.14 -17.70
CA LYS A 125 -5.56 -0.76 -18.82
C LYS A 125 -4.51 -0.53 -19.92
N THR A 126 -3.98 -1.63 -20.47
CA THR A 126 -3.11 -1.65 -21.65
C THR A 126 -3.54 -2.82 -22.57
N ASN A 127 -2.86 -2.99 -23.70
CA ASN A 127 -3.15 -4.06 -24.66
C ASN A 127 -1.95 -5.01 -24.80
N LEU A 128 -2.22 -6.31 -24.87
CA LEU A 128 -1.21 -7.33 -25.13
C LEU A 128 -1.07 -7.58 -26.64
N GLY A 129 0.14 -7.46 -27.16
CA GLY A 129 0.43 -7.72 -28.57
C GLY A 129 0.33 -6.49 -29.48
N PRO A 130 0.57 -6.66 -30.79
CA PRO A 130 0.78 -5.54 -31.71
C PRO A 130 -0.51 -4.85 -32.17
N VAL A 131 -1.68 -5.45 -31.90
CA VAL A 131 -2.98 -4.89 -32.32
C VAL A 131 -3.76 -4.47 -31.09
N GLU A 132 -4.10 -3.18 -31.03
CA GLU A 132 -4.94 -2.60 -30.00
C GLU A 132 -6.41 -2.96 -30.21
N THR A 133 -6.79 -4.19 -29.88
CA THR A 133 -8.19 -4.62 -29.81
C THR A 133 -8.65 -4.75 -28.36
N GLY A 134 -9.94 -4.54 -28.10
CA GLY A 134 -10.51 -4.69 -26.76
C GLY A 134 -10.39 -6.12 -26.18
N GLU A 135 -10.24 -7.13 -27.05
CA GLU A 135 -10.08 -8.54 -26.67
C GLU A 135 -8.71 -8.84 -26.03
N ASN A 136 -7.69 -8.02 -26.34
CA ASN A 136 -6.33 -8.16 -25.81
C ASN A 136 -6.06 -7.25 -24.60
N ALA A 137 -7.11 -6.70 -24.00
CA ALA A 137 -7.00 -5.85 -22.83
C ALA A 137 -6.35 -6.61 -21.66
N VAL A 138 -5.27 -6.05 -21.13
CA VAL A 138 -4.61 -6.48 -19.90
C VAL A 138 -4.43 -5.29 -18.97
N TYR A 139 -4.10 -5.55 -17.71
CA TYR A 139 -4.05 -4.52 -16.69
C TYR A 139 -2.72 -4.56 -15.95
N LEU A 140 -2.24 -3.38 -15.54
CA LEU A 140 -1.22 -3.29 -14.51
C LEU A 140 -1.90 -3.54 -13.16
N ARG A 141 -1.39 -4.48 -12.37
CA ARG A 141 -2.02 -4.85 -11.10
C ARG A 141 -2.22 -3.66 -10.16
N PRO A 142 -3.40 -3.50 -9.53
CA PRO A 142 -3.67 -2.43 -8.57
C PRO A 142 -3.26 -2.76 -7.13
N GLU A 143 -2.89 -4.02 -6.91
CA GLU A 143 -2.38 -4.60 -5.66
C GLU A 143 -1.48 -5.81 -5.96
N THR A 144 -0.75 -6.31 -4.97
CA THR A 144 0.15 -7.48 -5.14
C THR A 144 -0.50 -8.80 -4.70
N ALA A 145 -1.48 -8.75 -3.78
CA ALA A 145 -2.20 -9.88 -3.19
C ALA A 145 -2.70 -10.94 -4.20
N GLN A 146 -3.31 -10.51 -5.31
CA GLN A 146 -3.96 -11.43 -6.26
C GLN A 146 -3.03 -12.52 -6.81
N ALA A 147 -1.75 -12.22 -7.00
CA ALA A 147 -0.81 -13.23 -7.46
C ALA A 147 -0.55 -14.33 -6.43
N ILE A 148 -0.55 -13.98 -5.14
CA ILE A 148 -0.40 -14.94 -4.05
C ILE A 148 -1.55 -15.93 -4.04
N PHE A 149 -2.78 -15.46 -4.26
CA PHE A 149 -3.96 -16.33 -4.32
C PHE A 149 -3.96 -17.25 -5.53
N VAL A 150 -3.54 -16.74 -6.70
CA VAL A 150 -3.47 -17.52 -7.94
C VAL A 150 -2.41 -18.64 -7.82
N ASP A 151 -1.28 -18.37 -7.18
CA ASP A 151 -0.18 -19.33 -7.02
C ASP A 151 -0.31 -20.20 -5.75
N PHE A 152 -1.38 -20.04 -4.96
CA PHE A 152 -1.56 -20.69 -3.64
C PHE A 152 -1.25 -22.20 -3.67
N LYS A 153 -1.79 -22.94 -4.63
CA LYS A 153 -1.57 -24.39 -4.73
C LYS A 153 -0.13 -24.75 -5.02
N GLN A 154 0.50 -24.04 -5.94
CA GLN A 154 1.88 -24.29 -6.34
C GLN A 154 2.84 -23.95 -5.20
N ILE A 155 2.57 -22.87 -4.47
CA ILE A 155 3.33 -22.51 -3.27
C ILE A 155 3.17 -23.59 -2.20
N LEU A 156 1.94 -24.02 -1.91
CA LEU A 156 1.67 -25.05 -0.92
C LEU A 156 2.40 -26.37 -1.23
N GLU A 157 2.35 -26.82 -2.48
CA GLU A 157 2.96 -28.07 -2.95
C GLU A 157 4.50 -28.03 -2.89
N THR A 158 5.10 -26.90 -3.26
CA THR A 158 6.56 -26.77 -3.37
C THR A 158 7.23 -26.44 -2.03
N SER A 159 6.59 -25.62 -1.20
CA SER A 159 7.09 -25.24 0.12
C SER A 159 6.84 -26.31 1.19
N ARG A 160 5.84 -27.19 0.98
CA ARG A 160 5.37 -28.18 1.96
C ARG A 160 4.92 -27.57 3.29
N MET A 161 4.52 -26.29 3.27
CA MET A 161 3.97 -25.61 4.44
C MET A 161 2.66 -26.28 4.91
N LYS A 162 2.40 -26.18 6.21
CA LYS A 162 1.13 -26.56 6.82
C LYS A 162 0.42 -25.29 7.29
N ILE A 163 -0.90 -25.29 7.26
CA ILE A 163 -1.68 -24.16 7.80
C ILE A 163 -1.59 -24.18 9.33
N PRO A 164 -1.27 -23.05 10.00
CA PRO A 164 -1.12 -21.72 9.41
C PRO A 164 0.27 -21.43 8.82
N PHE A 165 0.31 -20.75 7.68
CA PHE A 165 1.52 -20.20 7.07
C PHE A 165 1.15 -18.98 6.23
N GLY A 166 2.12 -18.14 5.88
CA GLY A 166 1.89 -17.03 4.96
C GLY A 166 2.85 -16.96 3.81
N VAL A 167 2.46 -16.12 2.85
CA VAL A 167 3.23 -15.80 1.67
C VAL A 167 3.42 -14.30 1.64
N ALA A 168 4.67 -13.86 1.59
CA ALA A 168 5.05 -12.46 1.51
C ALA A 168 5.44 -12.08 0.08
N GLN A 169 5.06 -10.88 -0.34
CA GLN A 169 5.51 -10.30 -1.59
C GLN A 169 5.81 -8.81 -1.39
N ILE A 170 6.88 -8.35 -2.03
CA ILE A 170 7.13 -6.92 -2.21
C ILE A 170 7.12 -6.63 -3.71
N GLY A 171 6.33 -5.65 -4.15
CA GLY A 171 6.31 -5.33 -5.56
C GLY A 171 5.50 -4.10 -5.92
N LYS A 172 5.59 -3.71 -7.20
CA LYS A 172 4.88 -2.54 -7.71
C LYS A 172 3.39 -2.81 -7.88
N ALA A 173 2.59 -1.77 -7.65
CA ALA A 173 1.17 -1.70 -7.93
C ALA A 173 0.83 -0.32 -8.52
N PHE A 174 -0.30 -0.27 -9.24
CA PHE A 174 -0.66 0.89 -10.04
C PHE A 174 -2.13 1.28 -9.85
N ARG A 175 -2.38 2.54 -9.52
CA ARG A 175 -3.75 3.08 -9.39
C ARG A 175 -3.87 4.35 -10.21
N ASN A 176 -4.86 4.41 -11.08
CA ASN A 176 -5.15 5.53 -11.97
C ASN A 176 -5.87 6.64 -11.19
N GLU A 177 -5.18 7.15 -10.18
CA GLU A 177 -5.69 8.10 -9.20
C GLU A 177 -6.26 9.36 -9.87
N ILE A 178 -7.47 9.75 -9.44
CA ILE A 178 -8.19 10.93 -9.91
C ILE A 178 -7.61 12.19 -9.26
N THR A 179 -7.41 12.16 -7.92
CA THR A 179 -7.03 13.35 -7.16
C THR A 179 -5.51 13.39 -6.92
N PRO A 180 -4.80 14.43 -7.40
CA PRO A 180 -3.40 14.64 -7.03
C PRO A 180 -3.24 15.23 -5.63
N GLY A 181 -2.20 14.83 -4.91
CA GLY A 181 -1.87 15.51 -3.65
C GLY A 181 -0.90 14.78 -2.71
N ASN A 182 -0.38 15.55 -1.75
CA ASN A 182 0.37 15.08 -0.57
C ASN A 182 1.67 14.31 -0.87
N PHE A 183 2.41 14.73 -1.90
CA PHE A 183 3.73 14.19 -2.22
C PHE A 183 3.66 12.68 -2.54
N ILE A 184 4.55 11.85 -1.98
CA ILE A 184 4.55 10.39 -2.21
C ILE A 184 3.44 9.63 -1.46
N PHE A 185 2.49 10.32 -0.83
CA PHE A 185 1.39 9.68 -0.11
C PHE A 185 0.33 9.07 -1.06
N ARG A 186 0.05 9.76 -2.18
CA ARG A 186 -0.85 9.30 -3.25
C ARG A 186 -0.13 9.39 -4.60
N THR A 187 0.38 8.25 -5.06
CA THR A 187 1.06 8.11 -6.35
C THR A 187 0.29 7.18 -7.27
N ARG A 188 0.57 7.25 -8.58
CA ARG A 188 -0.01 6.33 -9.57
C ARG A 188 0.73 5.00 -9.68
N GLU A 189 2.00 5.01 -9.31
CA GLU A 189 2.89 3.86 -9.21
C GLU A 189 3.51 3.90 -7.82
N PHE A 190 3.44 2.77 -7.12
CA PHE A 190 3.98 2.60 -5.76
C PHE A 190 4.37 1.14 -5.53
N GLU A 191 5.07 0.87 -4.44
CA GLU A 191 5.39 -0.48 -3.99
C GLU A 191 4.62 -0.83 -2.72
N GLN A 192 4.15 -2.07 -2.65
CA GLN A 192 3.53 -2.64 -1.46
C GLN A 192 4.38 -3.78 -0.91
N MET A 193 4.29 -3.99 0.40
CA MET A 193 4.78 -5.14 1.13
C MET A 193 3.54 -5.81 1.73
N GLU A 194 3.09 -6.89 1.11
CA GLU A 194 1.85 -7.57 1.47
C GLU A 194 2.14 -9.00 1.92
N ILE A 195 1.33 -9.49 2.84
CA ILE A 195 1.36 -10.87 3.33
C ILE A 195 -0.05 -11.42 3.24
N GLU A 196 -0.19 -12.60 2.64
CA GLU A 196 -1.41 -13.39 2.80
C GLU A 196 -1.11 -14.53 3.78
N TYR A 197 -1.68 -14.45 4.97
CA TYR A 197 -1.48 -15.45 6.02
C TYR A 197 -2.69 -16.39 6.09
N PHE A 198 -2.50 -17.61 5.60
CA PHE A 198 -3.52 -18.63 5.48
C PHE A 198 -3.74 -19.32 6.82
N ILE A 199 -5.00 -19.39 7.24
CA ILE A 199 -5.43 -19.87 8.55
C ILE A 199 -6.68 -20.76 8.44
N ARG A 200 -7.00 -21.44 9.54
CA ARG A 200 -8.33 -22.04 9.74
C ARG A 200 -9.29 -20.98 10.27
N GLU A 201 -10.56 -21.06 9.88
CA GLU A 201 -11.59 -20.11 10.34
C GLU A 201 -11.59 -19.98 11.87
N LYS A 202 -11.64 -21.09 12.61
CA LYS A 202 -11.74 -21.06 14.08
C LYS A 202 -10.64 -20.25 14.79
N ASP A 203 -9.48 -20.09 14.14
CA ASP A 203 -8.29 -19.46 14.72
C ASP A 203 -8.15 -17.97 14.34
N TRP A 204 -9.09 -17.41 13.55
CA TRP A 204 -8.95 -16.08 12.96
C TRP A 204 -8.68 -14.95 13.95
N LYS A 205 -9.34 -14.95 15.12
CA LYS A 205 -9.14 -13.89 16.13
C LYS A 205 -7.73 -13.91 16.68
N LYS A 206 -7.22 -15.10 16.99
CA LYS A 206 -5.86 -15.30 17.51
C LYS A 206 -4.83 -14.83 16.49
N SER A 207 -4.98 -15.25 15.23
CA SER A 207 -4.05 -14.84 14.16
C SER A 207 -4.12 -13.35 13.87
N PHE A 208 -5.32 -12.75 13.88
CA PHE A 208 -5.48 -11.30 13.70
C PHE A 208 -4.78 -10.51 14.80
N ASP A 209 -5.00 -10.86 16.08
CA ASP A 209 -4.38 -10.16 17.20
C ASP A 209 -2.84 -10.34 17.22
N GLN A 210 -2.34 -11.51 16.80
CA GLN A 210 -0.92 -11.76 16.59
C GLN A 210 -0.34 -10.85 15.50
N TRP A 211 -0.98 -10.76 14.34
CA TRP A 211 -0.52 -9.90 13.25
C TRP A 211 -0.58 -8.41 13.61
N LEU A 212 -1.60 -7.98 14.36
CA LEU A 212 -1.66 -6.62 14.87
C LEU A 212 -0.48 -6.30 15.81
N ALA A 213 -0.06 -7.26 16.64
CA ALA A 213 1.11 -7.11 17.49
C ALA A 213 2.42 -7.06 16.67
N GLU A 214 2.54 -7.87 15.63
CA GLU A 214 3.69 -7.83 14.73
C GLU A 214 3.77 -6.51 13.93
N MET A 215 2.64 -5.95 13.51
CA MET A 215 2.60 -4.63 12.88
C MET A 215 3.02 -3.50 13.84
N LYS A 216 2.66 -3.61 15.13
CA LYS A 216 3.18 -2.70 16.18
C LYS A 216 4.70 -2.84 16.33
N ARG A 217 5.22 -4.06 16.33
CA ARG A 217 6.67 -4.34 16.36
C ARG A 217 7.37 -3.72 15.15
N TRP A 218 6.76 -3.82 13.97
CA TRP A 218 7.27 -3.23 12.73
C TRP A 218 7.37 -1.70 12.79
N ILE A 219 6.32 -1.01 13.25
CA ILE A 219 6.33 0.47 13.41
C ILE A 219 7.56 0.93 14.18
N LYS A 220 7.83 0.27 15.32
CA LYS A 220 9.00 0.57 16.15
C LYS A 220 10.32 0.24 15.42
N ALA A 221 10.40 -0.94 14.79
CA ALA A 221 11.62 -1.41 14.14
C ALA A 221 12.04 -0.53 12.96
N VAL A 222 11.08 -0.05 12.15
CA VAL A 222 11.35 0.79 10.98
C VAL A 222 11.63 2.26 11.35
N GLY A 223 11.43 2.64 12.62
CA GLY A 223 11.72 4.00 13.12
C GLY A 223 10.59 5.00 12.97
N ILE A 224 9.34 4.52 12.90
CA ILE A 224 8.16 5.40 12.93
C ILE A 224 7.84 5.75 14.38
N ASP A 225 7.54 7.03 14.64
CA ASP A 225 7.17 7.51 15.97
C ASP A 225 5.81 6.95 16.38
N GLU A 226 5.83 5.99 17.31
CA GLU A 226 4.63 5.32 17.84
C GLU A 226 3.60 6.30 18.39
N LYS A 227 4.01 7.49 18.86
CA LYS A 227 3.08 8.51 19.39
C LYS A 227 2.19 9.13 18.32
N LYS A 228 2.62 9.07 17.05
CA LYS A 228 1.88 9.57 15.89
C LYS A 228 1.00 8.49 15.26
N VAL A 229 1.03 7.26 15.79
CA VAL A 229 0.31 6.11 15.22
C VAL A 229 -0.96 5.83 16.01
N LYS A 230 -2.05 5.59 15.28
CA LYS A 230 -3.34 5.14 15.82
C LYS A 230 -3.76 3.84 15.14
N TYR A 231 -4.49 3.01 15.88
CA TYR A 231 -5.04 1.75 15.39
C TYR A 231 -6.56 1.90 15.42
N VAL A 232 -7.18 1.97 14.25
CA VAL A 232 -8.60 2.28 14.09
C VAL A 232 -9.31 1.06 13.54
N ASP A 233 -10.20 0.43 14.32
CA ASP A 233 -11.10 -0.59 13.79
C ASP A 233 -12.09 0.10 12.83
N VAL A 234 -12.08 -0.33 11.57
CA VAL A 234 -12.95 0.22 10.52
C VAL A 234 -14.41 -0.18 10.82
N PRO A 235 -15.39 0.73 10.83
CA PRO A 235 -16.80 0.40 11.03
C PRO A 235 -17.34 -0.59 10.00
N ASP A 236 -18.30 -1.45 10.38
CA ASP A 236 -18.87 -2.49 9.51
C ASP A 236 -19.37 -1.95 8.16
N ASN A 237 -19.95 -0.75 8.13
CA ASN A 237 -20.49 -0.10 6.93
C ASN A 237 -19.43 0.51 6.00
N GLU A 238 -18.17 0.60 6.46
CA GLU A 238 -17.05 1.17 5.70
C GLU A 238 -16.06 0.08 5.24
N ARG A 239 -16.20 -1.15 5.75
CA ARG A 239 -15.38 -2.29 5.33
C ARG A 239 -15.73 -2.74 3.92
N ALA A 240 -14.73 -3.27 3.23
CA ALA A 240 -14.97 -4.04 2.01
C ALA A 240 -15.89 -5.24 2.32
N HIS A 241 -16.76 -5.59 1.37
CA HIS A 241 -17.78 -6.63 1.54
C HIS A 241 -17.24 -8.02 1.94
N TYR A 242 -15.96 -8.29 1.66
CA TYR A 242 -15.27 -9.52 2.01
C TYR A 242 -14.52 -9.46 3.35
N SER A 243 -14.36 -8.28 3.95
CA SER A 243 -13.61 -8.13 5.21
C SER A 243 -14.52 -8.25 6.42
N LYS A 244 -14.27 -9.26 7.25
CA LYS A 244 -14.98 -9.45 8.53
C LYS A 244 -14.48 -8.50 9.61
N ARG A 245 -13.20 -8.10 9.57
CA ARG A 245 -12.58 -7.11 10.46
C ARG A 245 -11.41 -6.47 9.74
N THR A 246 -11.34 -5.14 9.79
CA THR A 246 -10.17 -4.38 9.33
C THR A 246 -9.72 -3.43 10.43
N VAL A 247 -8.41 -3.37 10.68
CA VAL A 247 -7.77 -2.32 11.47
C VAL A 247 -6.88 -1.50 10.55
N ASP A 248 -7.16 -0.22 10.46
CA ASP A 248 -6.29 0.74 9.79
C ASP A 248 -5.25 1.22 10.81
N VAL A 249 -3.99 1.05 10.45
CA VAL A 249 -2.87 1.69 11.16
C VAL A 249 -2.70 3.06 10.54
N GLU A 250 -3.12 4.10 11.23
CA GLU A 250 -3.04 5.48 10.75
C GLU A 250 -1.83 6.20 11.33
N PHE A 251 -1.23 7.10 10.56
CA PHE A 251 -0.15 7.98 10.98
C PHE A 251 -0.57 9.46 10.92
N GLU A 252 -0.10 10.26 11.87
CA GLU A 252 -0.32 11.70 11.91
C GLU A 252 0.62 12.43 10.92
N TYR A 253 0.13 12.65 9.70
CA TYR A 253 0.82 13.45 8.70
C TYR A 253 0.56 14.95 8.92
N PRO A 254 1.38 15.85 8.33
CA PRO A 254 1.14 17.31 8.39
C PRO A 254 -0.21 17.75 7.80
N PHE A 255 -0.87 16.88 7.02
CA PHE A 255 -2.19 17.08 6.41
C PHE A 255 -3.29 16.24 7.07
N GLY A 256 -3.04 15.72 8.28
CA GLY A 256 -4.01 15.01 9.11
C GLY A 256 -3.67 13.54 9.36
N GLN A 257 -4.47 12.92 10.21
CA GLN A 257 -4.42 11.48 10.47
C GLN A 257 -4.90 10.74 9.22
N LYS A 258 -4.05 9.88 8.66
CA LYS A 258 -4.36 9.08 7.46
C LYS A 258 -3.79 7.68 7.56
N GLU A 259 -4.43 6.74 6.86
CA GLU A 259 -4.00 5.35 6.73
C GLU A 259 -2.54 5.23 6.25
N LEU A 260 -1.75 4.51 7.03
CA LEU A 260 -0.39 4.09 6.71
C LEU A 260 -0.40 2.63 6.22
N TYR A 261 -1.05 1.73 6.97
CA TYR A 261 -1.19 0.29 6.68
C TYR A 261 -2.60 -0.22 6.96
N GLY A 262 -2.98 -1.33 6.33
CA GLY A 262 -4.21 -2.08 6.63
C GLY A 262 -3.92 -3.47 7.17
N LEU A 263 -4.72 -3.91 8.14
CA LEU A 263 -4.79 -5.31 8.58
C LEU A 263 -6.22 -5.83 8.40
N ALA A 264 -6.43 -6.72 7.44
CA ALA A 264 -7.76 -7.26 7.13
C ALA A 264 -7.87 -8.75 7.46
N TYR A 265 -9.06 -9.17 7.88
CA TYR A 265 -9.48 -10.57 7.88
C TYR A 265 -10.51 -10.79 6.78
N ARG A 266 -10.09 -11.49 5.71
CA ARG A 266 -10.80 -11.58 4.42
C ARG A 266 -11.63 -12.86 4.25
N THR A 267 -11.84 -13.59 5.34
CA THR A 267 -12.45 -14.94 5.34
C THR A 267 -11.79 -15.84 4.30
N ASP A 268 -12.53 -16.73 3.66
CA ASP A 268 -12.14 -17.56 2.51
C ASP A 268 -12.38 -16.88 1.14
N PHE A 269 -12.75 -15.60 1.12
CA PHE A 269 -13.30 -14.93 -0.07
C PHE A 269 -12.39 -15.07 -1.30
N ASP A 270 -11.11 -14.73 -1.16
CA ASP A 270 -10.19 -14.63 -2.29
C ASP A 270 -9.96 -15.98 -2.98
N LEU A 271 -9.67 -17.02 -2.19
CA LEU A 271 -9.47 -18.38 -2.71
C LEU A 271 -10.79 -18.96 -3.26
N SER A 272 -11.92 -18.73 -2.57
CA SER A 272 -13.24 -19.18 -3.05
C SER A 272 -13.62 -18.51 -4.38
N ALA A 273 -13.33 -17.22 -4.54
CA ALA A 273 -13.58 -16.48 -5.77
C ALA A 273 -12.73 -17.01 -6.94
N HIS A 274 -11.43 -17.22 -6.74
CA HIS A 274 -10.54 -17.79 -7.76
C HIS A 274 -10.87 -19.23 -8.10
N GLN A 275 -11.19 -20.06 -7.11
CA GLN A 275 -11.63 -21.45 -7.31
C GLN A 275 -12.88 -21.51 -8.20
N LYS A 276 -13.89 -20.68 -7.91
CA LYS A 276 -15.13 -20.62 -8.67
C LYS A 276 -14.90 -20.19 -10.13
N HIS A 277 -14.08 -19.17 -10.36
CA HIS A 277 -13.86 -18.63 -11.72
C HIS A 277 -12.89 -19.48 -12.56
N SER A 278 -11.88 -20.09 -11.94
CA SER A 278 -10.88 -20.90 -12.64
C SER A 278 -11.28 -22.37 -12.81
N GLY A 279 -12.19 -22.88 -11.96
CA GLY A 279 -12.52 -24.30 -11.88
C GLY A 279 -11.41 -25.17 -11.29
N LYS A 280 -10.36 -24.56 -10.72
CA LYS A 280 -9.26 -25.27 -10.05
C LYS A 280 -9.54 -25.40 -8.56
N ASP A 281 -9.23 -26.58 -8.01
CA ASP A 281 -9.30 -26.83 -6.57
C ASP A 281 -8.24 -26.00 -5.85
N LEU A 282 -8.66 -25.15 -4.91
CA LEU A 282 -7.83 -24.35 -4.03
C LEU A 282 -8.02 -24.74 -2.55
N GLU A 283 -8.71 -25.85 -2.26
CA GLU A 283 -8.92 -26.30 -0.88
C GLU A 283 -7.64 -26.92 -0.28
N TYR A 284 -7.36 -26.61 0.98
CA TYR A 284 -6.31 -27.28 1.75
C TYR A 284 -6.86 -28.58 2.36
N ARG A 285 -6.07 -29.66 2.29
CA ARG A 285 -6.35 -30.91 3.02
C ARG A 285 -5.38 -31.02 4.19
N ASP A 286 -5.91 -30.99 5.39
CA ASP A 286 -5.09 -31.09 6.59
C ASP A 286 -4.50 -32.50 6.74
N PRO A 287 -3.18 -32.64 6.91
CA PRO A 287 -2.53 -33.95 6.98
C PRO A 287 -2.80 -34.70 8.30
N GLU A 288 -3.24 -34.01 9.35
CA GLU A 288 -3.52 -34.58 10.66
C GLU A 288 -5.00 -34.95 10.81
N THR A 289 -5.91 -34.09 10.38
CA THR A 289 -7.36 -34.33 10.50
C THR A 289 -8.01 -34.91 9.24
N ASN A 290 -7.34 -34.84 8.09
CA ASN A 290 -7.90 -35.12 6.76
C ASN A 290 -9.04 -34.21 6.31
N ASP A 291 -9.37 -33.16 7.08
CA ASP A 291 -10.40 -32.20 6.69
C ASP A 291 -9.98 -31.43 5.44
N LYS A 292 -10.93 -31.22 4.53
CA LYS A 292 -10.75 -30.40 3.33
C LYS A 292 -11.55 -29.10 3.48
N TYR A 293 -10.91 -27.96 3.27
CA TYR A 293 -11.55 -26.65 3.40
C TYR A 293 -10.80 -25.58 2.60
N VAL A 294 -11.48 -24.50 2.23
CA VAL A 294 -10.83 -23.31 1.69
C VAL A 294 -10.23 -22.51 2.86
N PRO A 295 -8.90 -22.26 2.86
CA PRO A 295 -8.27 -21.47 3.92
C PRO A 295 -8.84 -20.07 4.01
N HIS A 296 -8.84 -19.56 5.24
CA HIS A 296 -9.14 -18.18 5.52
C HIS A 296 -7.87 -17.33 5.47
N VAL A 297 -7.97 -16.02 5.26
CA VAL A 297 -6.80 -15.15 5.05
C VAL A 297 -6.78 -13.95 6.01
N ILE A 298 -5.63 -13.75 6.67
CA ILE A 298 -5.28 -12.49 7.34
C ILE A 298 -4.27 -11.76 6.47
N GLU A 299 -4.56 -10.51 6.12
CA GLU A 299 -3.80 -9.69 5.19
C GLU A 299 -3.26 -8.43 5.88
N PRO A 300 -1.98 -8.42 6.28
CA PRO A 300 -1.21 -7.19 6.49
C PRO A 300 -0.78 -6.60 5.14
N SER A 301 -1.29 -5.42 4.79
CA SER A 301 -0.89 -4.66 3.58
C SER A 301 -0.20 -3.36 3.96
N LEU A 302 1.06 -3.21 3.52
CA LEU A 302 1.90 -2.07 3.87
C LEU A 302 2.42 -1.33 2.64
N GLY A 303 2.28 0.00 2.59
CA GLY A 303 2.84 0.83 1.51
C GLY A 303 4.31 1.23 1.77
N VAL A 304 5.20 0.97 0.81
CA VAL A 304 6.64 1.32 0.94
C VAL A 304 6.85 2.83 0.93
N GLU A 305 6.20 3.55 0.02
CA GLU A 305 6.28 5.01 -0.10
C GLU A 305 5.72 5.70 1.15
N ARG A 306 4.56 5.24 1.63
CA ARG A 306 3.96 5.77 2.87
C ARG A 306 4.85 5.50 4.08
N THR A 307 5.51 4.34 4.14
CA THR A 307 6.51 4.02 5.17
C THR A 307 7.69 4.98 5.10
N ALA A 308 8.27 5.18 3.91
CA ALA A 308 9.41 6.09 3.74
C ALA A 308 9.05 7.53 4.17
N LEU A 309 7.85 8.01 3.80
CA LEU A 309 7.36 9.32 4.23
C LEU A 309 7.19 9.41 5.76
N ALA A 310 6.58 8.38 6.38
CA ALA A 310 6.38 8.34 7.82
C ALA A 310 7.72 8.28 8.59
N VAL A 311 8.71 7.54 8.09
CA VAL A 311 10.07 7.51 8.66
C VAL A 311 10.74 8.88 8.57
N LEU A 312 10.67 9.54 7.40
CA LEU A 312 11.22 10.89 7.25
C LEU A 312 10.56 11.88 8.22
N LEU A 313 9.23 11.82 8.37
CA LEU A 313 8.47 12.67 9.30
C LEU A 313 8.72 12.35 10.79
N SER A 314 9.10 11.11 11.10
CA SER A 314 9.40 10.68 12.47
C SER A 314 10.83 11.03 12.86
N CYS A 315 11.76 11.03 11.91
CA CYS A 315 13.18 11.25 12.15
C CYS A 315 13.64 12.70 11.92
N TYR A 316 12.77 13.58 11.41
CA TYR A 316 13.09 14.97 11.12
C TYR A 316 13.12 15.81 12.41
N GLU A 317 14.23 16.50 12.62
CA GLU A 317 14.44 17.41 13.74
C GLU A 317 15.14 18.69 13.26
N GLU A 318 14.69 19.82 13.80
CA GLU A 318 15.35 21.12 13.68
C GLU A 318 16.03 21.43 15.02
N VAL A 319 17.33 21.65 14.99
CA VAL A 319 18.15 21.93 16.17
C VAL A 319 18.53 23.41 16.13
N GLU A 320 17.87 24.21 16.99
CA GLU A 320 18.21 25.62 17.19
C GLU A 320 19.66 25.76 17.70
N GLY A 321 20.41 26.70 17.12
CA GLY A 321 21.82 26.89 17.44
C GLY A 321 22.72 25.75 16.98
N GLY A 322 22.24 24.84 16.11
CA GLY A 322 23.03 23.74 15.55
C GLY A 322 23.47 22.68 16.57
N ARG A 323 24.13 21.62 16.09
CA ARG A 323 24.56 20.49 16.96
C ARG A 323 25.87 20.72 17.72
N SER A 324 26.57 21.84 17.51
CA SER A 324 27.88 22.07 18.13
C SER A 324 27.74 22.35 19.62
N THR A 325 28.43 21.58 20.45
CA THR A 325 28.52 21.81 21.91
C THR A 325 29.87 22.37 22.34
N THR A 326 30.81 22.55 21.40
CA THR A 326 32.22 22.89 21.67
C THR A 326 32.63 24.26 21.16
N THR A 327 31.89 24.83 20.20
CA THR A 327 32.10 26.17 19.65
C THR A 327 30.75 26.83 19.42
N GLU A 328 30.68 28.17 19.48
CA GLU A 328 29.48 28.90 19.07
C GLU A 328 29.09 28.49 17.65
N SER A 329 27.85 28.07 17.47
CA SER A 329 27.35 27.68 16.16
C SER A 329 27.15 28.92 15.30
N VAL A 330 27.68 28.85 14.09
CA VAL A 330 27.48 29.86 13.04
C VAL A 330 26.10 29.71 12.36
N LYS A 331 25.34 28.66 12.68
CA LYS A 331 24.01 28.39 12.13
C LYS A 331 22.95 28.71 13.17
N GLU A 332 21.94 29.46 12.76
CA GLU A 332 20.72 29.69 13.56
C GLU A 332 19.93 28.39 13.78
N GLU A 333 19.91 27.50 12.79
CA GLU A 333 19.20 26.22 12.85
C GLU A 333 19.93 25.14 12.01
N GLU A 334 19.96 23.90 12.51
CA GLU A 334 20.45 22.74 11.76
C GLU A 334 19.38 21.64 11.64
N VAL A 335 19.08 21.23 10.42
CA VAL A 335 18.18 20.09 10.14
C VAL A 335 18.93 18.78 10.25
N VAL A 336 18.37 17.85 11.03
CA VAL A 336 18.94 16.51 11.29
C VAL A 336 17.88 15.45 10.98
N LEU A 337 18.30 14.37 10.29
CA LEU A 337 17.51 13.15 10.17
C LEU A 337 18.07 12.09 11.12
N ARG A 338 17.37 11.79 12.21
CA ARG A 338 17.75 10.77 13.19
C ARG A 338 17.25 9.38 12.79
N LEU A 339 17.67 8.91 11.61
CA LEU A 339 17.33 7.57 11.16
C LEU A 339 17.85 6.50 12.13
N PRO A 340 17.11 5.41 12.38
CA PRO A 340 17.61 4.28 13.16
C PRO A 340 18.92 3.75 12.57
N LYS A 341 19.81 3.30 13.45
CA LYS A 341 21.02 2.59 13.00
C LYS A 341 20.63 1.23 12.45
N ALA A 342 21.25 0.85 11.33
CA ALA A 342 21.03 -0.43 10.66
C ALA A 342 21.44 -1.63 11.53
#